data_AF-A0A9K3N268-F1
#
_entry.id   AF-A0A9K3N268-F1
#
_cell.length_a   1.000
_cell.length_b   1.000
_cell.length_c   1.000
_cell.angle_alpha   90.00
_cell.angle_beta   90.00
_cell.angle_gamma   90.00
#
_symmetry.space_group_name_H-M   'P 1'
#
loop_
_entity.id
_entity.type
_entity.pdbx_description
1 polymer ?
#
loop_
_entity_poly.entity_id
_entity_poly.type
_entity_poly.pdbx_seq_one_letter_code
_entity_poly.pdbx_strand_id
1 'polypeptide(L)' 'MAEEGYKVTLHAYDLSGGLARQLSMSFMGKAIEAIWHTGVVLYGTEYYFGGGIQQVPAGTAPYGTPL' A
#
# COMPACT_ATOMS: atom_id res chain seq x y z
N MET A 1 -24.01 23.95 7.55
CA MET A 1 -23.30 23.27 6.46
C MET A 1 -22.93 21.90 6.99
N ALA A 2 -23.58 20.83 6.57
CA ALA A 2 -23.10 19.50 6.92
C ALA A 2 -21.81 19.27 6.11
N GLU A 3 -20.70 18.96 6.77
CA GLU A 3 -19.52 18.48 6.05
C GLU A 3 -19.87 17.13 5.44
N GLU A 4 -20.12 17.09 4.14
CA GLU A 4 -20.20 15.83 3.39
C GLU A 4 -18.81 15.21 3.37
N GLY A 5 -18.60 14.21 4.23
CA GLY A 5 -17.38 13.42 4.23
C GLY A 5 -17.34 12.46 3.05
N TYR A 6 -16.19 12.37 2.39
CA TYR A 6 -15.94 11.36 1.37
C TYR A 6 -15.19 10.17 1.96
N LYS A 7 -15.59 8.95 1.58
CA LYS A 7 -14.87 7.74 2.00
C LYS A 7 -13.49 7.74 1.33
N VAL A 8 -12.45 7.76 2.16
CA VAL A 8 -11.06 7.57 1.76
C VAL A 8 -10.57 6.26 2.38
N THR A 9 -9.97 5.40 1.57
CA THR A 9 -9.42 4.11 2.02
C THR A 9 -7.91 4.12 1.77
N LEU A 10 -7.14 3.50 2.66
CA LEU A 10 -5.72 3.26 2.45
C LEU A 10 -5.55 1.81 1.99
N HIS A 11 -5.01 1.61 0.80
CA HIS A 11 -4.50 0.31 0.37
C HIS A 11 -3.08 0.14 0.90
N ALA A 12 -2.81 -0.98 1.56
CA ALA A 12 -1.48 -1.33 2.06
C ALA A 12 -1.01 -2.64 1.40
N TYR A 13 0.23 -2.65 0.93
CA TYR A 13 0.82 -3.78 0.21
C TYR A 13 2.11 -4.20 0.91
N ASP A 14 2.28 -5.50 1.14
CA ASP A 14 3.58 -6.07 1.48
C ASP A 14 4.32 -6.47 0.20
N LEU A 15 5.26 -5.64 -0.24
CA LEU A 15 6.08 -5.89 -1.42
C LEU A 15 6.95 -7.14 -1.29
N SER A 16 7.16 -7.65 -0.08
CA SER A 16 7.91 -8.90 0.16
C SER A 16 7.05 -10.16 0.04
N GLY A 17 5.73 -10.05 -0.04
CA GLY A 17 4.83 -11.20 -0.06
C GLY A 17 4.96 -12.12 1.16
N GLY A 18 5.25 -11.57 2.35
CA GLY A 18 5.46 -12.28 3.60
C GLY A 18 6.91 -12.69 3.89
N LEU A 19 7.82 -12.54 2.92
CA LEU A 19 9.23 -12.92 3.10
C LEU A 19 9.95 -12.04 4.12
N ALA A 20 9.58 -10.76 4.24
CA ALA A 20 10.17 -9.87 5.23
C ALA A 20 9.98 -10.41 6.65
N ARG A 21 8.78 -10.90 6.99
CA ARG A 21 8.50 -11.51 8.29
C ARG A 21 9.37 -12.75 8.56
N GLN A 22 9.66 -13.53 7.52
CA GLN A 22 10.41 -14.78 7.64
C GLN A 22 11.93 -14.59 7.68
N LEU A 23 12.46 -13.62 6.94
CA LEU A 23 13.89 -13.55 6.62
C LEU A 23 14.60 -12.32 7.19
N SER A 24 13.86 -11.31 7.67
CA SER A 24 14.43 -10.02 8.12
C SER A 24 15.47 -10.14 9.23
N MET A 25 15.24 -11.01 10.22
CA MET A 25 16.23 -11.26 11.28
C MET A 25 17.56 -11.79 10.72
N SER A 26 17.52 -12.70 9.76
CA SER A 26 18.72 -13.32 9.18
C SER A 26 19.51 -12.35 8.30
N PHE A 27 18.83 -11.48 7.54
CA PHE A 27 19.50 -10.55 6.62
C PHE A 27 19.90 -9.23 7.27
N MET A 28 19.12 -8.74 8.23
CA MET A 28 19.27 -7.39 8.79
C MET A 28 19.58 -7.39 10.29
N GLY A 29 19.50 -8.54 10.97
CA GLY A 29 19.57 -8.61 12.44
C GLY A 29 18.37 -7.96 13.14
N LYS A 30 17.32 -7.61 12.39
CA LYS A 30 16.15 -6.88 12.90
C LYS A 30 14.88 -7.45 12.27
N ALA A 31 13.91 -7.77 13.11
CA ALA A 31 12.60 -8.24 12.68
C ALA A 31 11.79 -7.07 12.10
N ILE A 32 11.26 -7.26 10.91
CA ILE A 32 10.23 -6.41 10.29
C ILE A 32 9.08 -7.27 9.80
N GLU A 33 7.87 -6.73 9.82
CA GLU A 33 6.67 -7.49 9.45
C GLU A 33 6.47 -7.58 7.93
N ALA A 34 6.78 -6.50 7.21
CA ALA A 34 6.53 -6.37 5.78
C ALA A 34 7.39 -5.25 5.16
N ILE A 35 7.45 -5.22 3.83
CA ILE A 35 7.96 -4.06 3.07
C ILE A 35 6.75 -3.29 2.55
N TRP A 36 6.36 -2.23 3.27
CA TRP A 36 5.12 -1.52 2.99
C TRP A 36 5.21 -0.62 1.74
N HIS A 37 4.25 -0.77 0.85
CA HIS A 37 3.84 0.24 -0.12
C HIS A 37 2.39 0.60 0.12
N THR A 38 1.99 1.86 -0.12
CA THR A 38 0.62 2.30 0.17
C THR A 38 0.07 3.20 -0.94
N GLY A 39 -1.24 3.10 -1.17
CA GLY A 39 -2.01 3.99 -2.04
C GLY A 39 -3.27 4.51 -1.37
N VAL A 40 -3.63 5.75 -1.66
CA VAL A 40 -4.87 6.37 -1.18
C VAL A 40 -5.97 6.16 -2.22
N VAL A 41 -7.10 5.62 -1.79
CA VAL A 41 -8.24 5.30 -2.64
C VAL A 41 -9.42 6.18 -2.32
N LEU A 42 -9.92 6.85 -3.36
CA LEU A 42 -11.15 7.65 -3.34
C LEU A 42 -11.74 7.69 -4.75
N TYR A 43 -13.07 7.74 -4.83
CA TYR A 43 -13.79 7.81 -6.12
C TYR A 43 -13.40 6.69 -7.12
N GLY A 44 -13.15 5.47 -6.61
CA GLY A 44 -12.77 4.32 -7.44
C GLY A 44 -11.35 4.40 -8.02
N THR A 45 -10.56 5.39 -7.60
CA THR A 45 -9.21 5.65 -8.08
C THR A 45 -8.23 5.53 -6.93
N GLU A 46 -7.08 4.92 -7.20
CA GLU A 46 -5.96 4.81 -6.28
C GLU A 46 -4.81 5.74 -6.71
N TYR A 47 -4.28 6.47 -5.74
CA TYR A 47 -3.19 7.41 -5.90
C TYR A 47 -2.00 7.00 -5.04
N TYR A 48 -0.81 6.96 -5.62
CA TYR A 48 0.43 6.67 -4.90
C TYR A 48 1.62 7.41 -5.53
N PHE A 49 2.77 7.37 -4.87
CA PHE A 49 4.00 8.00 -5.38
C PHE A 49 5.03 6.92 -5.75
N GLY A 50 5.52 6.97 -6.99
CA GLY A 50 6.46 5.99 -7.54
C GLY A 50 7.39 6.59 -8.61
N GLY A 51 7.99 7.74 -8.33
CA GLY A 51 8.72 8.56 -9.33
C GLY A 51 7.89 9.73 -9.89
N GLY A 52 6.78 10.03 -9.24
CA GLY A 52 5.75 10.99 -9.64
C GLY A 52 4.40 10.55 -9.05
N ILE A 53 3.39 11.41 -9.15
CA ILE A 53 2.02 11.03 -8.79
C ILE A 53 1.53 10.01 -9.82
N GLN A 54 1.17 8.84 -9.35
CA GLN A 54 0.55 7.79 -10.15
C GLN A 54 -0.94 7.74 -9.84
N GLN A 55 -1.73 7.39 -10.84
CA GLN A 55 -3.18 7.23 -10.74
C GLN A 55 -3.60 5.96 -11.47
N VAL A 56 -4.25 5.05 -10.77
CA VAL A 56 -4.75 3.78 -11.33
C VAL A 56 -6.16 3.49 -10.83
N PRO A 57 -6.95 2.66 -11.52
CA PRO A 57 -8.17 2.11 -10.94
C PRO A 57 -7.89 1.41 -9.60
N ALA A 58 -8.79 1.57 -8.62
CA ALA A 58 -8.59 1.01 -7.29
C ALA A 58 -8.37 -0.52 -7.34
N GLY A 59 -7.31 -0.99 -6.71
CA GLY A 59 -7.01 -2.43 -6.64
C GLY A 59 -6.33 -3.00 -7.89
N THR A 60 -5.94 -2.16 -8.86
CA THR A 60 -5.16 -2.57 -10.04
C THR A 60 -3.71 -2.09 -10.01
N ALA A 61 -3.25 -1.56 -8.87
CA ALA A 61 -1.85 -1.21 -8.68
C ALA A 61 -0.96 -2.47 -8.87
N PRO A 62 0.28 -2.33 -9.38
CA PRO A 62 1.13 -3.48 -9.71
C PRO A 62 1.70 -4.22 -8.49
N TYR A 63 1.27 -3.86 -7.28
CA TYR A 63 1.80 -4.34 -6.01
C TYR A 63 1.01 -5.54 -5.41
N GLY A 64 0.08 -6.09 -6.19
CA GLY A 64 -0.72 -7.27 -5.80
C GLY A 64 -2.07 -6.89 -5.19
N THR A 65 -2.57 -7.75 -4.30
CA THR A 65 -3.82 -7.49 -3.58
C THR A 65 -3.53 -6.70 -2.30
N PRO A 66 -4.20 -5.56 -2.08
CA PRO A 66 -4.02 -4.80 -0.84
C PRO A 66 -4.56 -5.59 0.37
N LEU A 67 -3.91 -5.42 1.51
CA LEU A 67 -4.24 -6.01 2.82
C LEU A 67 -5.35 -5.23 3.53
#